data_AF-A0A2S4K072-F1
#
_entry.id   AF-A0A2S4K072-F1
#
_cell.length_a   1.000
_cell.length_b   1.000
_cell.length_c   1.000
_cell.angle_alpha   90.00
_cell.angle_beta   90.00
_cell.angle_gamma   90.00
#
_symmetry.space_group_name_H-M   'P 1'
#
loop_
_entity.id
_entity.type
_entity.pdbx_description
1 polymer ?
#
loop_
_entity_poly.entity_id
_entity_poly.type
_entity_poly.pdbx_seq_one_letter_code
_entity_poly.pdbx_strand_id
1 'polypeptide(L)'
;MFSARSPVRVLSGLFSGLFLCGWGVLLPAGLSSCDTVFEGNLFENFAGPESASAILKKYSDGGSIPTARAPGFVSALDDAAGSPRFFRELSASDRAGLNEALESVYTADDNDVPKATRQKAAILAGQVNLRETAAGETVNNAIDVLTDGGIDTFEEDPEALLDQLLPSGVRGDQAKIAAVLNDLVNAAGAYEALGATLEASPGDPDPQMPAGTNKGAVAQNALVALVVKDIAKANGAGDAEAGIAALAAELAKPQGTRDPIVLPYDNGEEFAPEGSPLRNIFNAAGFGGVLDDV
;
A
#
# COMPACT_ATOMS: atom_id res chain seq x y z
N MET A 1 26.37 -3.20 65.26
CA MET A 1 26.15 -3.45 66.70
C MET A 1 24.66 -3.73 66.91
N PHE A 2 24.35 -4.91 67.48
CA PHE A 2 23.10 -5.43 68.10
C PHE A 2 21.73 -5.17 67.41
N SER A 3 20.97 -6.17 66.90
CA SER A 3 20.42 -7.45 67.44
C SER A 3 19.04 -7.32 68.11
N ALA A 4 18.04 -8.01 67.54
CA ALA A 4 16.97 -8.83 68.18
C ALA A 4 15.76 -8.92 67.21
N ARG A 5 15.47 -10.07 66.56
CA ARG A 5 14.76 -11.30 66.99
C ARG A 5 13.21 -11.21 67.05
N SER A 6 12.60 -12.20 66.37
CA SER A 6 11.19 -12.52 66.05
C SER A 6 10.24 -12.77 67.24
N PRO A 7 8.91 -13.04 67.05
CA PRO A 7 8.46 -14.40 66.69
C PRO A 7 7.19 -14.56 65.80
N VAL A 8 7.22 -15.68 65.08
CA VAL A 8 6.19 -16.64 64.62
C VAL A 8 4.76 -16.54 65.21
N ARG A 9 3.74 -16.70 64.34
CA ARG A 9 2.53 -17.49 64.66
C ARG A 9 2.00 -18.27 63.43
N VAL A 10 1.70 -19.54 63.70
CA VAL A 10 1.16 -20.61 62.86
C VAL A 10 -0.32 -20.81 63.22
N LEU A 11 -1.17 -21.10 62.23
CA LEU A 11 -2.45 -21.86 62.33
C LEU A 11 -2.94 -22.08 60.88
N SER A 12 -3.01 -23.25 60.22
CA SER A 12 -3.51 -24.62 60.48
C SER A 12 -5.04 -24.78 60.66
N GLY A 13 -5.65 -25.59 59.77
CA GLY A 13 -7.03 -26.12 59.83
C GLY A 13 -7.67 -26.22 58.44
N LEU A 14 -7.58 -27.30 57.64
CA LEU A 14 -8.19 -28.65 57.70
C LEU A 14 -9.73 -28.71 57.63
N PHE A 15 -10.25 -29.37 56.59
CA PHE A 15 -11.38 -30.34 56.50
C PHE A 15 -11.73 -30.51 54.99
N SER A 16 -11.47 -31.59 54.26
CA SER A 16 -11.80 -33.04 54.37
C SER A 16 -13.24 -33.42 54.02
N GLY A 17 -13.40 -34.30 53.01
CA GLY A 17 -14.53 -35.24 52.84
C GLY A 17 -15.24 -35.18 51.47
N LEU A 18 -14.85 -35.93 50.41
CA LEU A 18 -15.04 -37.36 50.07
C LEU A 18 -16.49 -37.83 49.72
N PHE A 19 -16.64 -38.37 48.49
CA PHE A 19 -17.32 -39.64 48.10
C PHE A 19 -18.87 -39.66 48.08
N LEU A 20 -19.65 -40.33 47.20
CA LEU A 20 -19.53 -41.47 46.26
C LEU A 20 -20.77 -41.53 45.33
N CYS A 21 -20.60 -42.22 44.17
CA CYS A 21 -21.54 -43.09 43.42
C CYS A 21 -22.98 -42.61 43.11
N GLY A 22 -23.51 -42.68 41.89
CA GLY A 22 -23.49 -43.78 40.91
C GLY A 22 -24.94 -44.20 40.60
N TRP A 23 -25.19 -44.92 39.50
CA TRP A 23 -26.47 -45.25 38.82
C TRP A 23 -26.88 -44.18 37.79
N GLY A 24 -26.93 -44.40 36.47
CA GLY A 24 -27.03 -45.63 35.69
C GLY A 24 -28.28 -45.55 34.80
N VAL A 25 -28.18 -44.95 33.61
CA VAL A 25 -29.15 -45.15 32.52
C VAL A 25 -28.39 -45.31 31.20
N LEU A 26 -28.63 -46.46 30.57
CA LEU A 26 -28.11 -46.94 29.30
C LEU A 26 -29.01 -46.45 28.13
N LEU A 27 -28.37 -45.94 27.07
CA LEU A 27 -28.72 -46.00 25.62
C LEU A 27 -30.07 -45.37 25.11
N PRO A 28 -30.14 -44.88 23.83
CA PRO A 28 -29.37 -45.39 22.70
C PRO A 28 -28.57 -44.41 21.83
N ALA A 29 -27.53 -45.00 21.26
CA ALA A 29 -26.82 -44.61 20.05
C ALA A 29 -27.76 -44.09 18.95
N GLY A 30 -27.35 -43.01 18.27
CA GLY A 30 -28.07 -42.60 17.07
C GLY A 30 -27.79 -41.21 16.48
N LEU A 31 -26.84 -40.41 16.95
CA LEU A 31 -26.51 -39.11 16.31
C LEU A 31 -25.02 -38.74 16.52
N SER A 32 -24.08 -39.59 16.11
CA SER A 32 -22.64 -39.30 16.15
C SER A 32 -22.03 -39.20 14.74
N SER A 33 -22.71 -38.47 13.84
CA SER A 33 -22.13 -38.09 12.55
C SER A 33 -22.77 -36.80 12.02
N CYS A 34 -22.61 -35.70 12.76
CA CYS A 34 -22.81 -34.35 12.22
C CYS A 34 -21.54 -33.48 12.31
N ASP A 35 -20.41 -34.04 12.76
CA ASP A 35 -19.14 -33.31 12.86
C ASP A 35 -18.31 -33.29 11.57
N THR A 36 -18.76 -33.95 10.49
CA THR A 36 -18.07 -33.92 9.18
C THR A 36 -18.86 -33.21 8.07
N VAL A 37 -19.95 -32.51 8.42
CA VAL A 37 -20.77 -31.74 7.44
C VAL A 37 -20.46 -30.23 7.48
N PHE A 38 -19.65 -29.76 8.43
CA PHE A 38 -19.17 -28.37 8.49
C PHE A 38 -17.68 -28.19 8.14
N GLU A 39 -17.00 -29.25 7.69
CA GLU A 39 -15.65 -29.17 7.07
C GLU A 39 -15.70 -28.86 5.57
N GLY A 40 -16.90 -28.70 5.00
CA GLY A 40 -17.07 -28.07 3.70
C GLY A 40 -17.28 -26.57 3.89
N ASN A 41 -16.25 -25.78 3.59
CA ASN A 41 -16.37 -24.34 3.35
C ASN A 41 -17.48 -24.05 2.33
N LEU A 42 -18.72 -23.90 2.80
CA LEU A 42 -19.89 -23.55 1.99
C LEU A 42 -19.80 -22.14 1.38
N PHE A 43 -18.75 -21.38 1.72
CA PHE A 43 -18.42 -20.09 1.13
C PHE A 43 -17.12 -20.07 0.29
N GLU A 44 -16.35 -21.16 0.22
CA GLU A 44 -15.19 -21.23 -0.70
C GLU A 44 -15.58 -21.51 -2.16
N ASN A 45 -16.85 -21.85 -2.42
CA ASN A 45 -17.39 -22.06 -3.77
C ASN A 45 -18.05 -20.81 -4.38
N PHE A 46 -17.99 -19.64 -3.72
CA PHE A 46 -18.01 -18.41 -4.49
C PHE A 46 -16.66 -18.35 -5.19
N ALA A 47 -16.61 -18.74 -6.46
CA ALA A 47 -15.44 -18.56 -7.29
C ALA A 47 -14.88 -17.17 -6.98
N GLY A 48 -13.68 -17.13 -6.40
CA GLY A 48 -13.04 -15.87 -6.01
C GLY A 48 -12.94 -14.93 -7.22
N PRO A 49 -12.53 -13.67 -7.00
CA PRO A 49 -12.22 -12.78 -8.12
C PRO A 49 -11.32 -13.50 -9.14
N GLU A 50 -11.51 -13.22 -10.43
CA GLU A 50 -10.67 -13.77 -11.48
C GLU A 50 -9.20 -13.51 -11.13
N SER A 51 -8.34 -14.53 -11.17
CA SER A 51 -6.95 -14.37 -10.77
C SER A 51 -6.20 -13.48 -11.76
N ALA A 52 -5.16 -12.80 -11.28
CA ALA A 52 -4.33 -11.93 -12.12
C ALA A 52 -3.79 -12.64 -13.37
N SER A 53 -3.29 -13.87 -13.22
CA SER A 53 -2.79 -14.65 -14.36
C SER A 53 -3.89 -15.00 -15.36
N ALA A 54 -5.13 -15.23 -14.91
CA ALA A 54 -6.26 -15.49 -15.79
C ALA A 54 -6.67 -14.24 -16.57
N ILE A 55 -6.74 -13.08 -15.90
CA ILE A 55 -6.99 -11.78 -16.53
C ILE A 55 -5.90 -11.48 -17.56
N LEU A 56 -4.62 -11.62 -17.20
CA LEU A 56 -3.49 -11.40 -18.10
C LEU A 56 -3.58 -12.33 -19.32
N LYS A 57 -3.80 -13.63 -19.13
CA LYS A 57 -3.92 -14.58 -20.24
C LYS A 57 -5.09 -14.28 -21.19
N LYS A 58 -6.16 -13.69 -20.68
CA LYS A 58 -7.38 -13.39 -21.44
C LYS A 58 -7.26 -12.10 -22.25
N TYR A 59 -6.59 -11.10 -21.71
CA TYR A 59 -6.57 -9.75 -22.28
C TYR A 59 -5.22 -9.32 -22.84
N SER A 60 -4.11 -9.86 -22.32
CA SER A 60 -2.75 -9.49 -22.70
C SER A 60 -2.19 -10.38 -23.80
N ASP A 61 -1.52 -9.75 -24.75
CA ASP A 61 -0.72 -10.39 -25.79
C ASP A 61 0.75 -10.08 -25.52
N GLY A 62 1.36 -10.81 -24.57
CA GLY A 62 2.79 -10.69 -24.23
C GLY A 62 3.15 -9.43 -23.44
N GLY A 63 2.34 -9.07 -22.44
CA GLY A 63 2.56 -7.90 -21.56
C GLY A 63 1.86 -6.63 -22.02
N SER A 64 1.44 -6.55 -23.29
CA SER A 64 0.66 -5.43 -23.83
C SER A 64 -0.82 -5.77 -23.93
N ILE A 65 -1.70 -4.80 -23.69
CA ILE A 65 -3.14 -4.91 -23.90
C ILE A 65 -3.50 -4.27 -25.24
N PRO A 66 -4.08 -5.01 -26.21
CA PRO A 66 -4.62 -4.41 -27.41
C PRO A 66 -5.65 -3.33 -27.06
N THR A 67 -5.59 -2.16 -27.72
CA THR A 67 -6.43 -0.99 -27.41
C THR A 67 -7.93 -1.33 -27.39
N ALA A 68 -8.39 -2.16 -28.33
CA ALA A 68 -9.77 -2.66 -28.40
C ALA A 68 -10.21 -3.50 -27.19
N ARG A 69 -9.26 -4.10 -26.45
CA ARG A 69 -9.51 -4.91 -25.25
C ARG A 69 -9.32 -4.12 -23.95
N ALA A 70 -8.71 -2.93 -24.01
CA ALA A 70 -8.36 -2.15 -22.82
C ALA A 70 -9.55 -1.86 -21.88
N PRO A 71 -10.75 -1.46 -22.35
CA PRO A 71 -11.89 -1.26 -21.45
C PRO A 71 -12.30 -2.54 -20.72
N GLY A 72 -12.28 -3.68 -21.41
CA GLY A 72 -12.62 -4.98 -20.84
C GLY A 72 -11.60 -5.47 -19.82
N PHE A 73 -10.30 -5.27 -20.10
CA PHE A 73 -9.21 -5.56 -19.18
C PHE A 73 -9.33 -4.75 -17.89
N VAL A 74 -9.47 -3.42 -18.01
CA VAL A 74 -9.57 -2.52 -16.86
C VAL A 74 -10.80 -2.82 -16.02
N SER A 75 -11.94 -3.13 -16.66
CA SER A 75 -13.16 -3.52 -15.92
C SER A 75 -12.97 -4.83 -15.15
N ALA A 76 -12.42 -5.87 -15.78
CA ALA A 76 -12.22 -7.15 -15.13
C ALA A 76 -11.22 -7.05 -13.95
N LEU A 77 -10.17 -6.26 -14.13
CA LEU A 77 -9.19 -6.03 -13.07
C LEU A 77 -9.76 -5.19 -11.93
N ASP A 78 -10.58 -4.18 -12.20
CA ASP A 78 -11.25 -3.39 -11.16
C ASP A 78 -12.21 -4.24 -10.32
N ASP A 79 -13.00 -5.09 -10.97
CA ASP A 79 -13.89 -6.03 -10.29
C ASP A 79 -13.09 -6.99 -9.39
N ALA A 80 -11.94 -7.49 -9.88
CA ALA A 80 -11.05 -8.34 -9.10
C ALA A 80 -10.39 -7.59 -7.93
N ALA A 81 -9.93 -6.36 -8.16
CA ALA A 81 -9.33 -5.46 -7.17
C ALA A 81 -10.30 -5.02 -6.07
N GLY A 82 -11.62 -5.17 -6.28
CA GLY A 82 -12.63 -5.00 -5.24
C GLY A 82 -12.46 -5.98 -4.07
N SER A 83 -11.72 -7.08 -4.24
CA SER A 83 -11.46 -8.08 -3.22
C SER A 83 -10.04 -7.95 -2.63
N PRO A 84 -9.88 -7.82 -1.30
CA PRO A 84 -8.56 -7.86 -0.65
C PRO A 84 -7.78 -9.17 -0.88
N ARG A 85 -8.47 -10.24 -1.27
CA ARG A 85 -7.83 -11.52 -1.60
C ARG A 85 -6.99 -11.41 -2.88
N PHE A 86 -7.44 -10.62 -3.86
CA PHE A 86 -6.75 -10.45 -5.13
C PHE A 86 -5.31 -9.97 -4.92
N PHE A 87 -5.12 -8.90 -4.14
CA PHE A 87 -3.79 -8.34 -3.89
C PHE A 87 -2.91 -9.25 -3.03
N ARG A 88 -3.49 -9.96 -2.06
CA ARG A 88 -2.75 -10.92 -1.22
C ARG A 88 -2.24 -12.14 -1.99
N GLU A 89 -2.94 -12.54 -3.05
CA GLU A 89 -2.58 -13.69 -3.88
C GLU A 89 -1.74 -13.30 -5.10
N LEU A 90 -1.41 -12.01 -5.30
CA LEU A 90 -0.55 -11.57 -6.39
C LEU A 90 0.88 -12.10 -6.22
N SER A 91 1.30 -12.96 -7.15
CA SER A 91 2.70 -13.34 -7.26
C SER A 91 3.54 -12.17 -7.78
N ALA A 92 4.86 -12.20 -7.53
CA ALA A 92 5.78 -11.19 -8.07
C ALA A 92 5.74 -11.14 -9.61
N SER A 93 5.59 -12.29 -10.29
CA SER A 93 5.46 -12.35 -11.74
C SER A 93 4.14 -11.78 -12.25
N ASP A 94 3.04 -12.05 -11.56
CA ASP A 94 1.74 -11.49 -11.95
C ASP A 94 1.70 -9.98 -11.72
N ARG A 95 2.33 -9.50 -10.65
CA ARG A 95 2.46 -8.06 -10.37
C ARG A 95 3.23 -7.36 -11.49
N ALA A 96 4.38 -7.90 -11.89
CA ALA A 96 5.17 -7.36 -13.00
C ALA A 96 4.35 -7.36 -14.31
N GLY A 97 3.70 -8.48 -14.64
CA GLY A 97 2.88 -8.58 -15.85
C GLY A 97 1.66 -7.64 -15.84
N LEU A 98 1.03 -7.42 -14.68
CA LEU A 98 -0.06 -6.45 -14.53
C LEU A 98 0.44 -5.02 -14.67
N ASN A 99 1.61 -4.69 -14.12
CA ASN A 99 2.20 -3.35 -14.26
C ASN A 99 2.47 -3.03 -15.74
N GLU A 100 3.11 -3.95 -16.48
CA GLU A 100 3.35 -3.80 -17.93
C GLU A 100 2.03 -3.64 -18.71
N ALA A 101 1.04 -4.48 -18.39
CA ALA A 101 -0.26 -4.45 -19.04
C ALA A 101 -1.01 -3.13 -18.77
N LEU A 102 -1.01 -2.66 -17.52
CA LEU A 102 -1.63 -1.40 -17.14
C LEU A 102 -0.93 -0.20 -17.75
N GLU A 103 0.41 -0.21 -17.78
CA GLU A 103 1.21 0.82 -18.43
C GLU A 103 0.87 0.95 -19.91
N SER A 104 0.75 -0.17 -20.62
CA SER A 104 0.34 -0.15 -22.02
C SER A 104 -1.05 0.47 -22.25
N VAL A 105 -1.91 0.46 -21.22
CA VAL A 105 -3.24 1.07 -21.28
C VAL A 105 -3.19 2.55 -20.90
N TYR A 106 -2.60 2.92 -19.76
CA TYR A 106 -2.65 4.32 -19.30
C TYR A 106 -1.74 5.25 -20.11
N THR A 107 -0.72 4.75 -20.79
CA THR A 107 0.15 5.52 -21.70
C THR A 107 -0.37 5.56 -23.14
N ALA A 108 -1.44 4.83 -23.46
CA ALA A 108 -2.01 4.81 -24.80
C ALA A 108 -2.55 6.20 -25.22
N ASP A 109 -2.55 6.44 -26.53
CA ASP A 109 -3.03 7.68 -27.12
C ASP A 109 -4.51 7.94 -26.80
N ASP A 110 -4.85 9.22 -26.65
CA ASP A 110 -6.20 9.72 -26.36
C ASP A 110 -7.27 9.24 -27.35
N ASN A 111 -6.86 8.99 -28.60
CA ASN A 111 -7.74 8.53 -29.66
C ASN A 111 -8.00 7.01 -29.63
N ASP A 112 -7.11 6.26 -28.97
CA ASP A 112 -7.11 4.79 -29.00
C ASP A 112 -7.80 4.20 -27.78
N VAL A 113 -7.60 4.82 -26.61
CA VAL A 113 -8.19 4.35 -25.36
C VAL A 113 -8.91 5.51 -24.64
N PRO A 114 -10.20 5.34 -24.29
CA PRO A 114 -10.96 6.39 -23.61
C PRO A 114 -10.26 6.92 -22.35
N LYS A 115 -10.29 8.24 -22.15
CA LYS A 115 -9.71 8.94 -20.99
C LYS A 115 -10.05 8.26 -19.66
N ALA A 116 -11.33 7.93 -19.43
CA ALA A 116 -11.77 7.27 -18.21
C ALA A 116 -11.14 5.88 -17.99
N THR A 117 -10.91 5.12 -19.07
CA THR A 117 -10.23 3.81 -19.02
C THR A 117 -8.76 3.98 -18.65
N ARG A 118 -8.07 4.96 -19.24
CA ARG A 118 -6.66 5.27 -18.93
C ARG A 118 -6.48 5.76 -17.49
N GLN A 119 -7.34 6.67 -17.04
CA GLN A 119 -7.38 7.13 -15.65
C GLN A 119 -7.56 5.97 -14.67
N LYS A 120 -8.50 5.07 -14.96
CA LYS A 120 -8.76 3.91 -14.10
C LYS A 120 -7.61 2.90 -14.13
N ALA A 121 -6.97 2.69 -15.29
CA ALA A 121 -5.76 1.89 -15.39
C ALA A 121 -4.60 2.47 -14.56
N ALA A 122 -4.38 3.78 -14.62
CA ALA A 122 -3.36 4.45 -13.80
C ALA A 122 -3.62 4.27 -12.30
N ILE A 123 -4.87 4.41 -11.85
CA ILE A 123 -5.25 4.18 -10.45
C ILE A 123 -4.99 2.72 -10.04
N LEU A 124 -5.36 1.76 -10.89
CA LEU A 124 -5.12 0.33 -10.63
C LEU A 124 -3.61 0.01 -10.59
N ALA A 125 -2.80 0.62 -11.45
CA ALA A 125 -1.34 0.44 -11.44
C ALA A 125 -0.73 0.94 -10.13
N GLY A 126 -1.16 2.12 -9.64
CA GLY A 126 -0.78 2.59 -8.31
C GLY A 126 -1.17 1.59 -7.22
N GLN A 127 -2.38 1.03 -7.28
CA GLN A 127 -2.83 0.02 -6.30
C GLN A 127 -2.04 -1.29 -6.37
N VAL A 128 -1.68 -1.78 -7.55
CA VAL A 128 -0.92 -3.02 -7.74
C VAL A 128 0.47 -2.92 -7.10
N ASN A 129 1.09 -1.74 -7.12
CA ASN A 129 2.40 -1.49 -6.50
C ASN A 129 2.32 -1.22 -4.99
N LEU A 130 1.18 -0.71 -4.48
CA LEU A 130 1.06 -0.30 -3.08
C LEU A 130 0.27 -1.28 -2.20
N ARG A 131 -0.83 -1.87 -2.67
CA ARG A 131 -1.69 -2.69 -1.81
C ARG A 131 -1.05 -4.02 -1.46
N GLU A 132 -1.09 -4.37 -0.18
CA GLU A 132 -0.50 -5.59 0.37
C GLU A 132 1.01 -5.68 0.05
N THR A 133 1.69 -4.53 0.04
CA THR A 133 3.14 -4.41 -0.17
C THR A 133 3.77 -3.60 0.97
N ALA A 134 5.07 -3.77 1.18
CA ALA A 134 5.81 -2.94 2.11
C ALA A 134 5.84 -1.45 1.68
N ALA A 135 5.64 -1.15 0.38
CA ALA A 135 5.46 0.22 -0.08
C ALA A 135 4.12 0.82 0.38
N GLY A 136 3.02 0.06 0.35
CA GLY A 136 1.75 0.53 0.94
C GLY A 136 1.82 0.73 2.44
N GLU A 137 2.55 -0.14 3.15
CA GLU A 137 2.82 0.07 4.58
C GLU A 137 3.62 1.35 4.82
N THR A 138 4.62 1.65 3.98
CA THR A 138 5.35 2.93 4.04
C THR A 138 4.43 4.14 3.84
N VAL A 139 3.48 4.07 2.89
CA VAL A 139 2.49 5.14 2.70
C VAL A 139 1.65 5.35 3.95
N ASN A 140 1.15 4.27 4.56
CA ASN A 140 0.35 4.36 5.78
C ASN A 140 1.17 4.95 6.94
N ASN A 141 2.41 4.47 7.14
CA ASN A 141 3.31 5.02 8.16
C ASN A 141 3.60 6.50 7.93
N ALA A 142 3.78 6.94 6.67
CA ALA A 142 3.99 8.34 6.35
C ALA A 142 2.80 9.21 6.74
N ILE A 143 1.58 8.74 6.48
CA ILE A 143 0.37 9.45 6.87
C ILE A 143 0.23 9.49 8.39
N ASP A 144 0.43 8.37 9.07
CA ASP A 144 0.34 8.29 10.53
C ASP A 144 1.35 9.24 11.21
N VAL A 145 2.58 9.32 10.70
CA VAL A 145 3.60 10.26 11.19
C VAL A 145 3.17 11.71 10.99
N LEU A 146 2.62 12.05 9.81
CA LEU A 146 2.13 13.39 9.51
C LEU A 146 0.92 13.78 10.37
N THR A 147 0.07 12.83 10.75
CA THR A 147 -1.14 13.11 11.56
C THR A 147 -0.90 13.07 13.06
N ASP A 148 -0.05 12.17 13.57
CA ASP A 148 0.13 11.94 15.01
C ASP A 148 1.33 12.66 15.60
N GLY A 149 2.41 12.86 14.83
CA GLY A 149 3.67 13.42 15.33
C GLY A 149 3.77 14.95 15.25
N GLY A 150 3.05 15.57 14.31
CA GLY A 150 3.29 16.97 13.95
C GLY A 150 4.67 17.17 13.31
N ILE A 151 4.79 18.24 12.51
CA ILE A 151 6.03 18.61 11.80
C ILE A 151 7.21 18.79 12.78
N ASP A 152 6.94 19.07 14.06
CA ASP A 152 7.94 19.23 15.13
C ASP A 152 8.90 18.02 15.24
N THR A 153 8.43 16.80 14.94
CA THR A 153 9.29 15.60 14.92
C THR A 153 10.33 15.60 13.79
N PHE A 154 10.07 16.29 12.67
CA PHE A 154 11.01 16.43 11.55
C PHE A 154 12.20 17.32 11.92
N GLU A 155 11.99 18.33 12.79
CA GLU A 155 13.06 19.25 13.20
C GLU A 155 14.01 18.62 14.24
N GLU A 156 13.49 17.74 15.10
CA GLU A 156 14.27 17.17 16.22
C GLU A 156 15.10 15.93 15.83
N ASP A 157 14.57 15.01 15.02
CA ASP A 157 15.30 13.81 14.58
C ASP A 157 14.80 13.31 13.21
N PRO A 158 15.26 13.93 12.10
CA PRO A 158 14.86 13.53 10.75
C PRO A 158 15.28 12.09 10.40
N GLU A 159 16.33 11.55 11.04
CA GLU A 159 16.77 10.16 10.80
C GLU A 159 15.83 9.14 11.46
N ALA A 160 15.35 9.41 12.68
CA ALA A 160 14.37 8.56 13.33
C ALA A 160 13.03 8.54 12.57
N LEU A 161 12.67 9.66 11.95
CA LEU A 161 11.47 9.76 11.14
C LEU A 161 11.57 8.88 9.88
N LEU A 162 12.68 8.92 9.14
CA LEU A 162 12.92 8.04 8.00
C LEU A 162 12.85 6.55 8.38
N ASP A 163 13.35 6.20 9.56
CA ASP A 163 13.23 4.85 10.08
C ASP A 163 11.77 4.50 10.39
N GLN A 164 10.96 5.42 10.93
CA GLN A 164 9.53 5.20 11.20
C GLN A 164 8.71 4.98 9.92
N LEU A 165 9.09 5.61 8.81
CA LEU A 165 8.41 5.42 7.51
C LEU A 165 8.56 3.98 7.02
N LEU A 166 9.75 3.39 7.13
CA LEU A 166 10.00 2.04 6.64
C LEU A 166 9.44 0.95 7.59
N PRO A 167 8.75 -0.08 7.06
CA PRO A 167 8.32 -1.22 7.85
C PRO A 167 9.49 -1.93 8.53
N SER A 168 9.27 -2.40 9.76
CA SER A 168 10.33 -3.01 10.58
C SER A 168 11.03 -4.20 9.91
N GLY A 169 10.32 -4.97 9.07
CA GLY A 169 10.88 -6.11 8.32
C GLY A 169 11.76 -5.75 7.12
N VAL A 170 11.84 -4.46 6.78
CA VAL A 170 12.59 -3.89 5.64
C VAL A 170 13.88 -3.20 6.10
N ARG A 171 13.90 -2.64 7.32
CA ARG A 171 15.01 -1.83 7.83
C ARG A 171 16.33 -2.60 7.85
N GLY A 172 17.41 -1.93 7.42
CA GLY A 172 18.76 -2.50 7.37
C GLY A 172 18.98 -3.53 6.25
N ASP A 173 17.96 -3.84 5.43
CA ASP A 173 18.05 -4.73 4.28
C ASP A 173 17.95 -3.91 2.99
N GLN A 174 19.11 -3.58 2.41
CA GLN A 174 19.21 -2.77 1.21
C GLN A 174 18.34 -3.29 0.06
N ALA A 175 18.24 -4.61 -0.12
CA ALA A 175 17.46 -5.18 -1.23
C ALA A 175 15.96 -4.98 -1.02
N LYS A 176 15.47 -5.13 0.22
CA LYS A 176 14.07 -4.87 0.54
C LYS A 176 13.73 -3.38 0.47
N ILE A 177 14.64 -2.51 0.93
CA ILE A 177 14.46 -1.06 0.82
C ILE A 177 14.37 -0.67 -0.65
N ALA A 178 15.29 -1.15 -1.50
CA ALA A 178 15.26 -0.90 -2.93
C ALA A 178 13.94 -1.39 -3.57
N ALA A 179 13.42 -2.56 -3.16
CA ALA A 179 12.13 -3.05 -3.64
C ALA A 179 10.97 -2.12 -3.25
N VAL A 180 10.94 -1.64 -2.00
CA VAL A 180 9.93 -0.67 -1.53
C VAL A 180 10.00 0.64 -2.33
N LEU A 181 11.20 1.18 -2.52
CA LEU A 181 11.40 2.41 -3.29
C LEU A 181 11.01 2.23 -4.77
N ASN A 182 11.35 1.10 -5.38
CA ASN A 182 10.93 0.76 -6.75
C ASN A 182 9.40 0.70 -6.86
N ASP A 183 8.71 0.03 -5.94
CA ASP A 183 7.25 -0.05 -5.92
C ASP A 183 6.62 1.36 -5.78
N LEU A 184 7.19 2.23 -4.93
CA LEU A 184 6.75 3.63 -4.78
C LEU A 184 6.99 4.44 -6.06
N VAL A 185 8.15 4.32 -6.70
CA VAL A 185 8.47 5.03 -7.95
C VAL A 185 7.60 4.53 -9.12
N ASN A 186 7.31 3.23 -9.20
CA ASN A 186 6.38 2.68 -10.18
C ASN A 186 4.96 3.21 -9.97
N ALA A 187 4.49 3.26 -8.70
CA ALA A 187 3.21 3.88 -8.38
C ALA A 187 3.20 5.37 -8.74
N ALA A 188 4.31 6.09 -8.51
CA ALA A 188 4.45 7.49 -8.88
C ALA A 188 4.32 7.71 -10.38
N GLY A 189 4.93 6.85 -11.22
CA GLY A 189 4.77 6.91 -12.68
C GLY A 189 3.31 6.77 -13.12
N ALA A 190 2.56 5.86 -12.49
CA ALA A 190 1.13 5.73 -12.75
C ALA A 190 0.35 6.98 -12.31
N TYR A 191 0.67 7.57 -11.15
CA TYR A 191 0.02 8.80 -10.69
C TYR A 191 0.40 10.04 -11.51
N GLU A 192 1.61 10.12 -12.07
CA GLU A 192 1.95 11.17 -13.04
C GLU A 192 1.06 11.08 -14.28
N ALA A 193 0.87 9.88 -14.84
CA ALA A 193 -0.02 9.66 -15.96
C ALA A 193 -1.47 10.04 -15.62
N LEU A 194 -1.95 9.67 -14.43
CA LEU A 194 -3.26 10.09 -13.94
C LEU A 194 -3.37 11.62 -13.87
N GLY A 195 -2.42 12.28 -13.23
CA GLY A 195 -2.41 13.74 -13.06
C GLY A 195 -2.35 14.50 -14.38
N ALA A 196 -1.61 13.98 -15.38
CA ALA A 196 -1.59 14.53 -16.73
C ALA A 196 -2.98 14.43 -17.41
N THR A 197 -3.70 13.31 -17.23
CA THR A 197 -5.07 13.22 -17.76
C THR A 197 -6.08 14.11 -17.02
N LEU A 198 -5.77 14.49 -15.77
CA LEU A 198 -6.58 15.39 -14.95
C LEU A 198 -6.22 16.86 -15.17
N GLU A 199 -5.29 17.17 -16.06
CA GLU A 199 -5.03 18.57 -16.43
C GLU A 199 -6.31 19.16 -17.06
N ALA A 200 -6.66 20.38 -16.63
CA ALA A 200 -7.87 21.04 -17.08
C ALA A 200 -7.74 21.42 -18.56
N SER A 201 -8.42 20.68 -19.44
CA SER A 201 -8.54 21.04 -20.84
C SER A 201 -9.56 22.17 -21.03
N PRO A 202 -9.36 23.10 -22.00
CA PRO A 202 -10.36 24.10 -22.34
C PRO A 202 -11.69 23.43 -22.73
N GLY A 203 -12.69 23.50 -21.85
CA GLY A 203 -14.02 22.93 -22.06
C GLY A 203 -14.41 21.77 -21.13
N ASP A 204 -13.52 21.31 -20.26
CA ASP A 204 -13.83 20.34 -19.19
C ASP A 204 -13.92 21.11 -17.86
N PRO A 205 -15.13 21.40 -17.34
CA PRO A 205 -15.29 22.40 -16.28
C PRO A 205 -14.74 21.96 -14.92
N ASP A 206 -14.47 20.68 -14.71
CA ASP A 206 -13.77 20.18 -13.53
C ASP A 206 -12.99 18.89 -13.87
N PRO A 207 -11.71 18.76 -13.53
CA PRO A 207 -11.01 17.49 -13.66
C PRO A 207 -11.62 16.46 -12.72
N GLN A 208 -12.28 15.44 -13.28
CA GLN A 208 -12.94 14.41 -12.51
C GLN A 208 -12.19 13.09 -12.59
N MET A 209 -11.93 12.50 -11.42
CA MET A 209 -11.55 11.09 -11.32
C MET A 209 -12.73 10.19 -11.69
N PRO A 210 -12.48 8.95 -12.16
CA PRO A 210 -13.52 7.97 -12.44
C PRO A 210 -14.49 7.76 -11.27
N ALA A 211 -15.76 7.48 -11.58
CA ALA A 211 -16.77 7.20 -10.57
C ALA A 211 -16.41 5.94 -9.74
N GLY A 212 -16.71 5.97 -8.44
CA GLY A 212 -16.41 4.87 -7.51
C GLY A 212 -14.97 4.87 -6.97
N THR A 213 -14.10 5.76 -7.44
CA THR A 213 -12.74 5.92 -6.90
C THR A 213 -12.76 6.59 -5.52
N ASN A 214 -12.03 6.02 -4.56
CA ASN A 214 -11.71 6.70 -3.30
C ASN A 214 -10.64 7.79 -3.57
N LYS A 215 -11.10 9.02 -3.84
CA LYS A 215 -10.24 10.15 -4.21
C LYS A 215 -9.23 10.53 -3.12
N GLY A 216 -9.62 10.41 -1.85
CA GLY A 216 -8.73 10.69 -0.72
C GLY A 216 -7.55 9.72 -0.67
N ALA A 217 -7.82 8.41 -0.80
CA ALA A 217 -6.77 7.40 -0.85
C ALA A 217 -5.85 7.58 -2.08
N VAL A 218 -6.40 7.94 -3.24
CA VAL A 218 -5.60 8.23 -4.44
C VAL A 218 -4.69 9.43 -4.22
N ALA A 219 -5.19 10.52 -3.63
CA ALA A 219 -4.40 11.71 -3.35
C ALA A 219 -3.28 11.43 -2.33
N GLN A 220 -3.56 10.69 -1.26
CA GLN A 220 -2.57 10.29 -0.25
C GLN A 220 -1.47 9.41 -0.86
N ASN A 221 -1.85 8.39 -1.62
CA ASN A 221 -0.90 7.50 -2.29
C ASN A 221 -0.04 8.26 -3.30
N ALA A 222 -0.65 9.16 -4.08
CA ALA A 222 0.04 9.98 -5.06
C ALA A 222 1.03 10.94 -4.38
N LEU A 223 0.65 11.58 -3.27
CA LEU A 223 1.52 12.45 -2.50
C LEU A 223 2.81 11.73 -2.10
N VAL A 224 2.69 10.60 -1.39
CA VAL A 224 3.86 9.88 -0.88
C VAL A 224 4.70 9.32 -2.03
N ALA A 225 4.06 8.72 -3.05
CA ALA A 225 4.77 8.13 -4.18
C ALA A 225 5.56 9.18 -4.99
N LEU A 226 4.95 10.32 -5.30
CA LEU A 226 5.58 11.39 -6.08
C LEU A 226 6.72 12.06 -5.29
N VAL A 227 6.53 12.32 -4.00
CA VAL A 227 7.59 12.85 -3.13
C VAL A 227 8.78 11.90 -3.09
N VAL A 228 8.54 10.59 -2.92
CA VAL A 228 9.62 9.59 -2.91
C VAL A 228 10.34 9.53 -4.26
N LYS A 229 9.62 9.65 -5.37
CA LYS A 229 10.23 9.73 -6.71
C LYS A 229 11.11 10.97 -6.86
N ASP A 230 10.68 12.13 -6.37
CA ASP A 230 11.47 13.36 -6.45
C ASP A 230 12.72 13.31 -5.55
N ILE A 231 12.60 12.73 -4.34
CA ILE A 231 13.76 12.45 -3.48
C ILE A 231 14.72 11.48 -4.18
N ALA A 232 14.22 10.43 -4.83
CA ALA A 232 15.04 9.52 -5.61
C ALA A 232 15.78 10.27 -6.73
N LYS A 233 15.08 11.06 -7.55
CA LYS A 233 15.72 11.88 -8.59
C LYS A 233 16.79 12.81 -8.03
N ALA A 234 16.53 13.50 -6.92
CA ALA A 234 17.49 14.42 -6.30
C ALA A 234 18.79 13.70 -5.89
N ASN A 235 18.69 12.48 -5.35
CA ASN A 235 19.84 11.68 -4.93
C ASN A 235 20.48 10.86 -6.08
N GLY A 236 19.81 10.78 -7.23
CA GLY A 236 20.28 10.13 -8.45
C GLY A 236 20.68 11.08 -9.58
N ALA A 237 20.93 12.36 -9.28
CA ALA A 237 21.28 13.38 -10.27
C ALA A 237 20.28 13.50 -11.43
N GLY A 238 18.98 13.40 -11.13
CA GLY A 238 17.87 13.48 -12.07
C GLY A 238 17.34 12.12 -12.53
N ASP A 239 18.04 11.03 -12.24
CA ASP A 239 17.61 9.66 -12.53
C ASP A 239 17.08 8.98 -11.27
N ALA A 240 15.78 8.65 -11.27
CA ALA A 240 15.14 7.99 -10.15
C ALA A 240 15.72 6.59 -9.89
N GLU A 241 16.07 5.82 -10.93
CA GLU A 241 16.59 4.46 -10.76
C GLU A 241 17.97 4.47 -10.09
N ALA A 242 18.85 5.36 -10.54
CA ALA A 242 20.15 5.59 -9.92
C ALA A 242 19.99 6.06 -8.45
N GLY A 243 19.01 6.93 -8.21
CA GLY A 243 18.66 7.44 -6.88
C GLY A 243 18.14 6.37 -5.92
N ILE A 244 17.33 5.43 -6.40
CA ILE A 244 16.83 4.31 -5.59
C ILE A 244 17.98 3.48 -5.04
N ALA A 245 18.98 3.17 -5.87
CA ALA A 245 20.15 2.41 -5.43
C ALA A 245 20.95 3.16 -4.35
N ALA A 246 21.14 4.47 -4.53
CA ALA A 246 21.83 5.33 -3.57
C ALA A 246 21.07 5.42 -2.23
N LEU A 247 19.77 5.75 -2.29
CA LEU A 247 18.91 5.84 -1.11
C LEU A 247 18.81 4.51 -0.36
N ALA A 248 18.66 3.40 -1.08
CA ALA A 248 18.58 2.09 -0.45
C ALA A 248 19.87 1.72 0.27
N ALA A 249 21.04 2.05 -0.31
CA ALA A 249 22.32 1.85 0.34
C ALA A 249 22.45 2.71 1.60
N GLU A 250 21.97 3.95 1.55
CA GLU A 250 22.02 4.89 2.66
C GLU A 250 21.12 4.49 3.82
N LEU A 251 19.86 4.19 3.53
CA LEU A 251 18.86 3.78 4.52
C LEU A 251 19.18 2.41 5.15
N ALA A 252 20.02 1.60 4.49
CA ALA A 252 20.52 0.35 5.06
C ALA A 252 21.65 0.58 6.09
N LYS A 253 22.31 1.75 6.11
CA LYS A 253 23.33 2.06 7.11
C LYS A 253 22.70 2.31 8.49
N PRO A 254 23.43 1.99 9.59
CA PRO A 254 23.02 2.35 10.94
C PRO A 254 22.78 3.87 11.10
N GLN A 255 21.79 4.24 11.91
CA GLN A 255 21.53 5.63 12.31
C GLN A 255 22.81 6.32 12.82
N GLY A 256 23.03 7.58 12.44
CA GLY A 256 24.22 8.37 12.77
C GLY A 256 25.47 8.06 11.94
N THR A 257 25.39 7.12 11.00
CA THR A 257 26.47 6.86 10.00
C THR A 257 26.05 7.21 8.58
N ARG A 258 24.88 7.84 8.45
CA ARG A 258 24.28 8.17 7.17
C ARG A 258 24.85 9.46 6.61
N ASP A 259 25.08 9.49 5.31
CA ASP A 259 25.30 10.71 4.55
C ASP A 259 23.96 11.45 4.43
N PRO A 260 23.96 12.80 4.42
CA PRO A 260 22.73 13.57 4.27
C PRO A 260 21.99 13.22 2.98
N ILE A 261 20.70 12.91 3.11
CA ILE A 261 19.79 12.72 1.97
C ILE A 261 19.39 14.08 1.43
N VAL A 262 19.52 14.27 0.13
CA VAL A 262 19.12 15.52 -0.52
C VAL A 262 17.60 15.53 -0.68
N LEU A 263 16.95 16.58 -0.17
CA LEU A 263 15.53 16.83 -0.40
C LEU A 263 15.36 17.76 -1.62
N PRO A 264 14.39 17.48 -2.51
CA PRO A 264 14.22 18.25 -3.74
C PRO A 264 13.76 19.70 -3.48
N TYR A 265 13.10 19.96 -2.35
CA TYR A 265 12.45 21.26 -2.06
C TYR A 265 13.30 22.22 -1.20
N ASP A 266 14.54 21.84 -0.83
CA ASP A 266 15.42 22.67 0.01
C ASP A 266 15.94 23.96 -0.69
N ASN A 267 15.74 24.08 -2.01
CA ASN A 267 16.27 25.19 -2.82
C ASN A 267 15.23 26.27 -3.18
N GLY A 268 14.05 26.25 -2.53
CA GLY A 268 12.97 27.19 -2.84
C GLY A 268 12.18 26.85 -4.10
N GLU A 269 12.27 25.61 -4.57
CA GLU A 269 11.35 25.10 -5.59
C GLU A 269 9.97 24.88 -4.96
N GLU A 270 8.92 25.35 -5.64
CA GLU A 270 7.54 25.25 -5.18
C GLU A 270 7.11 23.79 -5.08
N PHE A 271 6.53 23.41 -3.94
CA PHE A 271 5.95 22.10 -3.74
C PHE A 271 4.66 21.97 -4.56
N ALA A 272 4.62 21.04 -5.52
CA ALA A 272 3.44 20.78 -6.36
C ALA A 272 2.90 22.01 -7.13
N PRO A 273 3.69 22.63 -8.03
CA PRO A 273 3.31 23.86 -8.72
C PRO A 273 2.03 23.70 -9.55
N GLU A 274 1.40 24.83 -9.92
CA GLU A 274 0.21 24.83 -10.78
C GLU A 274 0.42 23.99 -12.06
N GLY A 275 -0.58 23.15 -12.39
CA GLY A 275 -0.53 22.23 -13.52
C GLY A 275 0.28 20.96 -13.30
N SER A 276 0.98 20.82 -12.16
CA SER A 276 1.69 19.57 -11.84
C SER A 276 0.73 18.39 -11.66
N PRO A 277 1.18 17.14 -11.92
CA PRO A 277 0.33 15.96 -11.76
C PRO A 277 -0.26 15.83 -10.34
N LEU A 278 0.54 16.12 -9.31
CA LEU A 278 0.10 16.08 -7.92
C LEU A 278 -1.02 17.11 -7.66
N ARG A 279 -0.83 18.35 -8.11
CA ARG A 279 -1.83 19.41 -7.99
C ARG A 279 -3.13 19.06 -8.71
N ASN A 280 -3.06 18.48 -9.90
CA ASN A 280 -4.23 18.05 -10.66
C ASN A 280 -5.02 16.94 -9.94
N ILE A 281 -4.31 15.98 -9.32
CA ILE A 281 -4.91 14.93 -8.49
C ILE A 281 -5.60 15.54 -7.26
N PHE A 282 -4.95 16.47 -6.57
CA PHE A 282 -5.51 17.13 -5.39
C PHE A 282 -6.74 17.97 -5.73
N ASN A 283 -6.70 18.73 -6.84
CA ASN A 283 -7.85 19.47 -7.35
C ASN A 283 -9.02 18.55 -7.65
N ALA A 284 -8.79 17.44 -8.36
CA ALA A 284 -9.82 16.45 -8.69
C ALA A 284 -10.40 15.73 -7.45
N ALA A 285 -9.60 15.64 -6.38
CA ALA A 285 -9.98 15.10 -5.08
C ALA A 285 -10.69 16.13 -4.17
N GLY A 286 -10.68 17.42 -4.52
CA GLY A 286 -11.26 18.50 -3.71
C GLY A 286 -10.33 19.05 -2.62
N PHE A 287 -9.03 18.75 -2.70
CA PHE A 287 -7.99 19.20 -1.77
C PHE A 287 -7.08 20.30 -2.35
N GLY A 288 -7.46 20.93 -3.46
CA GLY A 288 -6.64 21.94 -4.14
C GLY A 288 -6.14 23.04 -3.22
N GLY A 289 -7.00 23.54 -2.33
CA GLY A 289 -6.63 24.59 -1.36
C GLY A 289 -5.65 24.14 -0.27
N VAL A 290 -5.48 22.83 -0.03
CA VAL A 290 -4.53 22.33 0.99
C VAL A 290 -3.09 22.56 0.57
N LEU A 291 -2.82 22.52 -0.75
CA LEU A 291 -1.48 22.75 -1.29
C LEU A 291 -1.14 24.24 -1.46
N ASP A 292 -2.12 25.15 -1.35
CA ASP A 292 -1.88 26.60 -1.42
C ASP A 292 -1.36 27.19 -0.10
N ASP A 293 -1.51 26.44 0.99
CA ASP A 293 -1.14 26.84 2.35
C ASP A 293 0.25 26.30 2.78
N VAL A 294 0.94 25.54 1.91
CA VAL A 294 2.25 24.89 2.16
C VAL A 294 3.34 25.60 1.36
#